data_AF-A0A6N8DUS2-F1
#
_entry.id   AF-A0A6N8DUS2-F1
#
_cell.length_a   1.000
_cell.length_b   1.000
_cell.length_c   1.000
_cell.angle_alpha   90.00
_cell.angle_beta   90.00
_cell.angle_gamma   90.00
#
_symmetry.space_group_name_H-M   'P 1'
#
loop_
_entity.id
_entity.type
_entity.pdbx_description
1 polymer ?
#
loop_
_entity_poly.entity_id
_entity_poly.type
_entity_poly.pdbx_seq_one_letter_code
_entity_poly.pdbx_strand_id
1 'polypeptide(L)'
;MDTVTAPTPTVWGVFVGQNGDQLEIFNSKFGPFPPKKESEGYIAIGWPAIGYLPMFKDDYADYVQKFRTAYPHTNERVFKTQANMPWHFAFEMAKGDWVICPCSAHGLLLIGEVIGDYEQDYHDELGLHGKRRADFVHVRKVKWKETILRNDSRYSQLNRIGQLTIARPNITFTELQAVLGGVVTAA
;
A
#
# COMPACT_ATOMS: atom_id res chain seq x y z
N MET A 1 -23.41 8.55 -27.87
CA MET A 1 -22.68 9.08 -26.69
C MET A 1 -22.16 7.87 -25.97
N ASP A 2 -20.93 7.48 -26.28
CA ASP A 2 -20.30 6.34 -25.61
C ASP A 2 -19.98 6.78 -24.19
N THR A 3 -20.71 6.23 -23.23
CA THR A 3 -20.36 6.34 -21.82
C THR A 3 -19.05 5.57 -21.65
N VAL A 4 -17.93 6.28 -21.61
CA VAL A 4 -16.65 5.73 -21.16
C VAL A 4 -16.85 5.37 -19.69
N THR A 5 -17.14 4.10 -19.41
CA THR A 5 -17.18 3.58 -18.06
C THR A 5 -15.81 3.83 -17.45
N ALA A 6 -15.75 4.57 -16.34
CA ALA A 6 -14.51 4.78 -15.61
C ALA A 6 -13.88 3.41 -15.27
N PRO A 7 -12.55 3.26 -15.38
CA PRO A 7 -11.91 2.00 -15.05
C PRO A 7 -12.21 1.61 -13.60
N THR A 8 -12.54 0.34 -13.39
CA THR A 8 -12.78 -0.19 -12.05
C THR A 8 -11.51 -0.05 -11.20
N PRO A 9 -11.59 0.52 -9.98
CA PRO A 9 -10.45 0.63 -9.08
C PRO A 9 -9.76 -0.71 -8.83
N THR A 10 -8.43 -0.68 -8.74
CA THR A 10 -7.64 -1.83 -8.28
C THR A 10 -7.63 -1.88 -6.76
N VAL A 11 -7.68 -3.08 -6.17
CA VAL A 11 -7.48 -3.28 -4.73
C VAL A 11 -6.05 -3.77 -4.48
N TRP A 12 -5.35 -3.11 -3.56
CA TRP A 12 -3.99 -3.42 -3.18
C TRP A 12 -3.91 -3.83 -1.71
N GLY A 13 -3.05 -4.80 -1.42
CA GLY A 13 -2.60 -5.09 -0.06
C GLY A 13 -1.31 -4.31 0.21
N VAL A 14 -1.27 -3.54 1.30
CA VAL A 14 -0.11 -2.70 1.64
C VAL A 14 0.28 -2.90 3.09
N PHE A 15 1.45 -3.49 3.33
CA PHE A 15 2.02 -3.60 4.67
C PHE A 15 3.03 -2.48 4.91
N VAL A 16 2.65 -1.46 5.67
CA VAL A 16 3.56 -0.37 6.05
C VAL A 16 4.50 -0.87 7.16
N GLY A 17 5.74 -1.14 6.77
CA GLY A 17 6.74 -1.79 7.63
C GLY A 17 6.63 -3.30 7.64
N GLN A 18 7.21 -3.94 8.65
CA GLN A 18 7.20 -5.40 8.73
C GLN A 18 5.85 -5.85 9.29
N ASN A 19 5.06 -6.56 8.49
CA ASN A 19 3.70 -6.98 8.86
C ASN A 19 2.79 -5.80 9.30
N GLY A 20 3.00 -4.60 8.76
CA GLY A 20 2.17 -3.43 9.06
C GLY A 20 2.45 -2.76 10.42
N ASP A 21 3.59 -3.07 11.05
CA ASP A 21 3.95 -2.60 12.38
C ASP A 21 4.32 -1.10 12.46
N GLN A 22 4.40 -0.40 11.32
CA GLN A 22 4.66 1.04 11.27
C GLN A 22 3.40 1.88 10.99
N LEU A 23 2.26 1.27 10.68
CA LEU A 23 1.06 2.01 10.26
C LEU A 23 0.58 3.03 11.30
N GLU A 24 0.66 2.69 12.59
CA GLU A 24 0.35 3.59 13.71
C GLU A 24 1.29 4.79 13.76
N ILE A 25 2.60 4.54 13.75
CA ILE A 25 3.62 5.59 13.85
C ILE A 25 3.46 6.60 12.70
N PHE A 26 3.14 6.10 11.51
CA PHE A 26 2.92 6.91 10.31
C PHE A 26 1.69 7.79 10.44
N ASN A 27 0.56 7.21 10.81
CA ASN A 27 -0.72 7.92 10.76
C ASN A 27 -1.00 8.74 12.03
N SER A 28 -0.37 8.41 13.17
CA SER A 28 -0.51 9.18 14.42
C SER A 28 0.06 10.60 14.33
N LYS A 29 0.90 10.88 13.33
CA LYS A 29 1.44 12.22 13.06
C LYS A 29 0.42 13.16 12.41
N PHE A 30 -0.61 12.60 11.78
CA PHE A 30 -1.64 13.34 11.03
C PHE A 30 -3.03 13.24 11.67
N GLY A 31 -3.15 12.61 12.83
CA GLY A 31 -4.41 12.43 13.53
C GLY A 31 -4.33 11.34 14.59
N PRO A 32 -5.46 10.97 15.22
CA PRO A 32 -5.49 9.82 16.11
C PRO A 32 -5.26 8.51 15.33
N PHE A 33 -4.77 7.48 16.03
CA PHE A 33 -4.73 6.12 15.52
C PHE A 33 -5.63 5.20 16.38
N PRO A 34 -6.48 4.35 15.78
CA PRO A 34 -6.78 4.26 14.35
C PRO A 34 -7.36 5.57 13.77
N PRO A 35 -7.10 5.87 12.48
CA PRO A 35 -7.59 7.11 11.87
C PRO A 35 -9.11 7.17 11.86
N LYS A 36 -9.64 8.39 11.96
CA LYS A 36 -11.08 8.62 11.82
C LYS A 36 -11.51 8.32 10.38
N LYS A 37 -12.74 7.87 10.22
CA LYS A 37 -13.35 7.72 8.90
C LYS A 37 -13.36 9.06 8.15
N GLU A 38 -13.09 9.01 6.85
CA GLU A 38 -12.87 10.13 5.93
C GLU A 38 -11.68 11.04 6.25
N SER A 39 -10.83 10.70 7.23
CA SER A 39 -9.59 11.42 7.46
C SER A 39 -8.52 11.06 6.44
N GLU A 40 -7.61 12.01 6.19
CA GLU A 40 -6.46 11.80 5.32
C GLU A 40 -5.30 11.19 6.12
N GLY A 41 -4.45 10.44 5.42
CA GLY A 41 -3.22 9.88 5.96
C GLY A 41 -2.31 9.39 4.85
N TYR A 42 -1.38 8.51 5.19
CA TYR A 42 -0.39 8.02 4.25
C TYR A 42 -0.16 6.51 4.38
N ILE A 43 0.16 5.92 3.24
CA ILE A 43 0.85 4.64 3.14
C ILE A 43 2.25 4.89 2.61
N ALA A 44 3.20 4.06 3.04
CA ALA A 44 4.59 4.20 2.63
C ALA A 44 5.30 2.86 2.53
N ILE A 45 6.29 2.80 1.64
CA ILE A 45 7.18 1.66 1.48
C ILE A 45 8.65 2.10 1.47
N GLY A 46 9.55 1.14 1.71
CA GLY A 46 11.00 1.35 1.73
C GLY A 46 11.64 1.35 0.33
N TRP A 47 12.87 0.83 0.25
CA TRP A 47 13.73 0.77 -0.95
C TRP A 47 14.43 2.08 -1.39
N PRO A 48 15.00 2.85 -0.45
CA PRO A 48 15.60 4.15 -0.75
C PRO A 48 16.75 4.11 -1.76
N ALA A 49 17.51 3.02 -1.83
CA ALA A 49 18.73 2.94 -2.63
C ALA A 49 18.45 2.88 -4.15
N ILE A 50 17.20 2.65 -4.56
CA ILE A 50 16.80 2.79 -5.97
C ILE A 50 16.80 4.26 -6.40
N GLY A 51 16.51 5.18 -5.48
CA GLY A 51 16.46 6.62 -5.76
C GLY A 51 15.13 7.09 -6.35
N TYR A 52 15.20 8.10 -7.20
CA TYR A 52 14.02 8.77 -7.78
C TYR A 52 13.28 7.88 -8.77
N LEU A 53 12.31 7.06 -8.32
CA LEU A 53 11.60 6.10 -9.17
C LEU A 53 11.05 6.73 -10.46
N PRO A 54 10.44 7.93 -10.48
CA PRO A 54 9.84 8.45 -11.71
C PRO A 54 10.83 8.69 -12.87
N MET A 55 12.16 8.63 -12.63
CA MET A 55 13.15 8.62 -13.72
C MET A 55 13.07 7.38 -14.61
N PHE A 56 12.53 6.26 -14.11
CA PHE A 56 12.39 4.99 -14.85
C PHE A 56 11.04 4.86 -15.55
N LYS A 57 10.29 5.95 -15.69
CA LYS A 57 8.98 5.92 -16.34
C LYS A 57 9.12 5.32 -17.74
N ASP A 58 8.28 4.33 -18.03
CA ASP A 58 8.26 3.58 -19.29
C ASP A 58 9.55 2.76 -19.59
N ASP A 59 10.49 2.66 -18.64
CA ASP A 59 11.73 1.87 -18.75
C ASP A 59 11.89 0.91 -17.56
N TYR A 60 11.11 -0.17 -17.60
CA TYR A 60 11.20 -1.23 -16.61
C TYR A 60 12.56 -1.94 -16.62
N ALA A 61 13.25 -1.99 -17.77
CA ALA A 61 14.51 -2.68 -17.89
C ALA A 61 15.64 -1.97 -17.12
N ASP A 62 15.74 -0.64 -17.26
CA ASP A 62 16.70 0.18 -16.52
C ASP A 62 16.41 0.15 -15.02
N TYR A 63 15.13 0.24 -14.62
CA TYR A 63 14.71 0.05 -13.24
C TYR A 63 15.20 -1.28 -12.64
N VAL A 64 15.00 -2.39 -13.36
CA VAL A 64 15.41 -3.72 -12.89
C VAL A 64 16.93 -3.79 -12.72
N GLN A 65 17.71 -3.17 -13.61
CA GLN A 65 19.17 -3.10 -13.47
C GLN A 65 19.56 -2.30 -12.23
N LYS A 66 18.98 -1.11 -12.03
CA LYS A 66 19.21 -0.29 -10.83
C LYS A 66 18.86 -1.06 -9.56
N PHE A 67 17.70 -1.73 -9.54
CA PHE A 67 17.28 -2.53 -8.39
C PHE A 67 18.26 -3.66 -8.10
N ARG A 68 18.75 -4.36 -9.13
CA ARG A 68 19.73 -5.46 -8.97
C ARG A 68 21.06 -4.98 -8.40
N THR A 69 21.52 -3.80 -8.80
CA THR A 69 22.73 -3.20 -8.23
C THR A 69 22.52 -2.74 -6.80
N ALA A 70 21.38 -2.12 -6.48
CA ALA A 70 21.08 -1.59 -5.15
C ALA A 70 20.78 -2.70 -4.12
N TYR A 71 20.11 -3.77 -4.56
CA TYR A 71 19.61 -4.87 -3.73
C TYR A 71 19.96 -6.22 -4.38
N PRO A 72 21.24 -6.64 -4.34
CA PRO A 72 21.67 -7.88 -4.96
C PRO A 72 21.04 -9.09 -4.27
N HIS A 73 20.54 -10.04 -5.07
CA HIS A 73 19.90 -11.25 -4.59
C HIS A 73 20.29 -12.44 -5.46
N THR A 74 20.60 -13.59 -4.84
CA THR A 74 21.06 -14.80 -5.56
C THR A 74 19.90 -15.60 -6.15
N ASN A 75 18.74 -15.58 -5.50
CA ASN A 75 17.52 -16.22 -5.99
C ASN A 75 16.71 -15.26 -6.90
N GLU A 76 16.61 -15.60 -8.18
CA GLU A 76 15.94 -14.79 -9.20
C GLU A 76 14.43 -14.67 -8.99
N ARG A 77 13.77 -15.69 -8.44
CA ARG A 77 12.33 -15.62 -8.14
C ARG A 77 12.07 -14.59 -7.04
N VAL A 78 12.86 -14.62 -5.97
CA VAL A 78 12.73 -13.67 -4.86
C VAL A 78 13.08 -12.25 -5.33
N PHE A 79 14.14 -12.12 -6.14
CA PHE A 79 14.53 -10.86 -6.77
C PHE A 79 13.34 -10.22 -7.51
N LYS A 80 12.72 -10.95 -8.45
CA LYS A 80 11.60 -10.42 -9.26
C LYS A 80 10.44 -9.99 -8.39
N THR A 81 10.09 -10.78 -7.38
CA THR A 81 9.02 -10.42 -6.43
C THR A 81 9.35 -9.12 -5.70
N GLN A 82 10.58 -8.95 -5.20
CA GLN A 82 10.99 -7.74 -4.49
C GLN A 82 11.07 -6.52 -5.40
N ALA A 83 11.64 -6.66 -6.60
CA ALA A 83 11.75 -5.60 -7.59
C ALA A 83 10.36 -5.12 -8.05
N ASN A 84 9.38 -6.01 -8.19
CA ASN A 84 8.04 -5.61 -8.62
C ASN A 84 7.31 -4.74 -7.58
N MET A 85 7.60 -4.86 -6.28
CA MET A 85 6.81 -4.16 -5.26
C MET A 85 6.94 -2.62 -5.35
N PRO A 86 8.14 -2.00 -5.40
CA PRO A 86 8.23 -0.55 -5.60
C PRO A 86 7.75 -0.11 -6.97
N TRP A 87 7.92 -0.94 -8.01
CA TRP A 87 7.40 -0.64 -9.34
C TRP A 87 5.87 -0.53 -9.33
N HIS A 88 5.17 -1.53 -8.80
CA HIS A 88 3.72 -1.52 -8.67
C HIS A 88 3.24 -0.31 -7.87
N PHE A 89 3.91 0.00 -6.75
CA PHE A 89 3.56 1.15 -5.93
C PHE A 89 3.77 2.49 -6.66
N ALA A 90 4.84 2.66 -7.43
CA ALA A 90 5.14 3.93 -8.08
C ALA A 90 4.39 4.16 -9.39
N PHE A 91 4.23 3.11 -10.20
CA PHE A 91 3.80 3.26 -11.59
C PHE A 91 2.42 2.67 -11.90
N GLU A 92 1.95 1.70 -11.12
CA GLU A 92 0.69 1.01 -11.43
C GLU A 92 -0.44 1.39 -10.48
N MET A 93 -0.15 1.56 -9.19
CA MET A 93 -1.13 2.11 -8.25
C MET A 93 -1.49 3.54 -8.65
N ALA A 94 -2.77 3.85 -8.70
CA ALA A 94 -3.27 5.14 -9.16
C ALA A 94 -4.24 5.79 -8.15
N LYS A 95 -4.49 7.08 -8.33
CA LYS A 95 -5.59 7.75 -7.62
C LYS A 95 -6.92 7.04 -7.92
N GLY A 96 -7.73 6.87 -6.89
CA GLY A 96 -9.00 6.13 -6.95
C GLY A 96 -8.87 4.63 -6.66
N ASP A 97 -7.65 4.06 -6.67
CA ASP A 97 -7.42 2.70 -6.20
C ASP A 97 -7.67 2.56 -4.69
N TRP A 98 -7.89 1.34 -4.23
CA TRP A 98 -8.16 1.04 -2.84
C TRP A 98 -7.04 0.22 -2.21
N VAL A 99 -6.81 0.43 -0.92
CA VAL A 99 -5.80 -0.26 -0.14
C VAL A 99 -6.41 -0.97 1.08
N ILE A 100 -5.92 -2.17 1.34
CA ILE A 100 -6.13 -2.92 2.57
C ILE A 100 -4.79 -2.95 3.30
N CYS A 101 -4.71 -2.28 4.44
CA CYS A 101 -3.49 -2.14 5.23
C CYS A 101 -3.64 -2.84 6.58
N PRO A 102 -3.12 -4.07 6.74
CA PRO A 102 -3.11 -4.74 8.02
C PRO A 102 -2.19 -4.01 9.00
N CYS A 103 -2.59 -3.95 10.25
CA CYS A 103 -1.76 -3.54 11.36
C CYS A 103 -1.70 -4.67 12.37
N SER A 104 -0.63 -5.47 12.29
CA SER A 104 -0.46 -6.64 13.17
C SER A 104 -0.38 -6.27 14.65
N ALA A 105 0.25 -5.13 14.96
CA ALA A 105 0.42 -4.61 16.32
C ALA A 105 -0.92 -4.35 17.04
N HIS A 106 -1.94 -3.92 16.30
CA HIS A 106 -3.27 -3.60 16.84
C HIS A 106 -4.34 -4.61 16.47
N GLY A 107 -4.03 -5.58 15.60
CA GLY A 107 -5.01 -6.55 15.11
C GLY A 107 -6.18 -5.87 14.40
N LEU A 108 -5.87 -4.99 13.44
CA LEU A 108 -6.88 -4.31 12.63
C LEU A 108 -6.47 -4.24 11.16
N LEU A 109 -7.43 -3.96 10.29
CA LEU A 109 -7.22 -3.56 8.91
C LEU A 109 -7.67 -2.11 8.76
N LEU A 110 -6.85 -1.29 8.13
CA LEU A 110 -7.28 0.00 7.60
C LEU A 110 -7.63 -0.15 6.13
N ILE A 111 -8.79 0.34 5.76
CA ILE A 111 -9.26 0.38 4.38
C ILE A 111 -9.25 1.82 3.92
N GLY A 112 -8.60 2.10 2.80
CA GLY A 112 -8.43 3.47 2.30
C GLY A 112 -8.53 3.57 0.79
N GLU A 113 -8.83 4.77 0.32
CA GLU A 113 -8.77 5.17 -1.08
C GLU A 113 -7.48 5.97 -1.31
N VAL A 114 -6.73 5.65 -2.36
CA VAL A 114 -5.56 6.42 -2.78
C VAL A 114 -6.03 7.74 -3.39
N ILE A 115 -5.64 8.86 -2.78
CA ILE A 115 -6.05 10.21 -3.22
C ILE A 115 -4.88 11.04 -3.74
N GLY A 116 -3.64 10.62 -3.47
CA GLY A 116 -2.41 11.27 -3.93
C GLY A 116 -1.72 10.53 -5.07
N ASP A 117 -0.92 11.25 -5.84
CA ASP A 117 0.01 10.62 -6.77
C ASP A 117 1.15 9.96 -5.98
N TYR A 118 2.03 9.27 -6.68
CA TYR A 118 3.28 8.81 -6.08
C TYR A 118 4.13 10.01 -5.70
N GLU A 119 4.62 10.03 -4.48
CA GLU A 119 5.52 11.05 -3.96
C GLU A 119 6.76 10.39 -3.33
N GLN A 120 7.82 11.19 -3.22
CA GLN A 120 9.03 10.80 -2.53
C GLN A 120 9.34 11.70 -1.36
N ASP A 121 9.77 11.10 -0.26
CA ASP A 121 10.12 11.82 0.96
C ASP A 121 11.50 11.39 1.49
N TYR A 122 12.55 11.68 0.72
CA TYR A 122 13.93 11.39 1.12
C TYR A 122 14.46 12.29 2.23
N HIS A 123 13.86 13.47 2.39
CA HIS A 123 14.31 14.51 3.33
C HIS A 123 13.49 14.54 4.63
N ASP A 124 12.58 13.58 4.81
CA ASP A 124 11.69 13.49 5.97
C ASP A 124 10.81 14.74 6.16
N GLU A 125 10.40 15.36 5.05
CA GLU A 125 9.55 16.55 5.06
C GLU A 125 8.17 16.26 5.66
N LEU A 126 7.67 15.03 5.49
CA LEU A 126 6.44 14.58 6.13
C LEU A 126 6.66 14.09 7.56
N GLY A 127 7.91 14.07 8.03
CA GLY A 127 8.30 13.52 9.32
C GLY A 127 7.99 12.03 9.42
N LEU A 128 7.91 11.30 8.31
CA LEU A 128 7.49 9.91 8.26
C LEU A 128 8.61 8.89 8.55
N HIS A 129 9.86 9.31 8.68
CA HIS A 129 10.98 8.41 8.93
C HIS A 129 10.86 7.82 10.35
N GLY A 130 10.85 6.49 10.43
CA GLY A 130 10.66 5.76 11.69
C GLY A 130 11.91 5.73 12.58
N LYS A 131 11.74 5.31 13.85
CA LYS A 131 12.87 5.11 14.80
C LYS A 131 13.79 3.95 14.43
N ARG A 132 13.24 2.94 13.75
CA ARG A 132 14.00 1.89 13.05
C ARG A 132 14.12 2.41 11.62
N ARG A 133 15.35 2.61 11.10
CA ARG A 133 15.61 3.08 9.72
C ARG A 133 15.04 2.11 8.67
N ALA A 134 13.73 2.05 8.55
CA ALA A 134 13.08 1.69 7.31
C ALA A 134 12.87 3.03 6.62
N ASP A 135 13.72 3.30 5.63
CA ASP A 135 13.71 4.55 4.88
C ASP A 135 12.45 4.57 4.00
N PHE A 136 11.32 4.90 4.61
CA PHE A 136 9.99 4.97 3.99
C PHE A 136 9.89 6.22 3.13
N VAL A 137 10.63 6.20 2.03
CA VAL A 137 10.83 7.35 1.15
C VAL A 137 9.84 7.36 -0.01
N HIS A 138 9.01 6.33 -0.14
CA HIS A 138 8.01 6.21 -1.20
C HIS A 138 6.65 6.24 -0.57
N VAL A 139 5.90 7.31 -0.83
CA VAL A 139 4.67 7.62 -0.11
C VAL A 139 3.51 7.86 -1.06
N ARG A 140 2.32 7.56 -0.59
CA ARG A 140 1.07 7.94 -1.24
C ARG A 140 0.07 8.40 -0.20
N LYS A 141 -0.61 9.49 -0.52
CA LYS A 141 -1.70 10.01 0.30
C LYS A 141 -2.95 9.16 0.12
N VAL A 142 -3.60 8.85 1.23
CA VAL A 142 -4.84 8.07 1.26
C VAL A 142 -5.91 8.79 2.06
N LYS A 143 -7.17 8.48 1.76
CA LYS A 143 -8.32 8.81 2.60
C LYS A 143 -8.82 7.52 3.24
N TRP A 144 -8.81 7.47 4.56
CA TRP A 144 -9.24 6.29 5.31
C TRP A 144 -10.76 6.19 5.31
N LYS A 145 -11.28 5.04 4.87
CA LYS A 145 -12.71 4.79 4.67
C LYS A 145 -13.31 3.94 5.75
N GLU A 146 -12.54 2.99 6.29
CA GLU A 146 -13.01 2.08 7.31
C GLU A 146 -11.85 1.53 8.15
N THR A 147 -12.13 1.24 9.42
CA THR A 147 -11.24 0.47 10.31
C THR A 147 -11.97 -0.81 10.71
N ILE A 148 -11.36 -1.96 10.42
CA ILE A 148 -11.95 -3.27 10.72
C ILE A 148 -11.08 -3.97 11.77
N LEU A 149 -11.65 -4.17 12.96
CA LEU A 149 -10.96 -4.84 14.07
C LEU A 149 -10.95 -6.36 13.87
N ARG A 150 -9.99 -7.07 14.47
CA ARG A 150 -9.86 -8.54 14.36
C ARG A 150 -11.11 -9.32 14.78
N ASN A 151 -11.90 -8.77 15.71
CA ASN A 151 -13.14 -9.39 16.18
C ASN A 151 -14.35 -9.13 15.25
N ASP A 152 -14.21 -8.28 14.24
CA ASP A 152 -15.21 -8.07 13.20
C ASP A 152 -15.20 -9.26 12.23
N SER A 153 -16.38 -9.79 11.88
CA SER A 153 -16.50 -10.95 10.98
C SER A 153 -15.91 -10.70 9.60
N ARG A 154 -15.90 -9.45 9.13
CA ARG A 154 -15.31 -9.01 7.85
C ARG A 154 -13.79 -9.15 7.83
N TYR A 155 -13.13 -9.11 9.00
CA TYR A 155 -11.67 -9.19 9.09
C TYR A 155 -11.12 -10.45 8.43
N SER A 156 -11.75 -11.61 8.68
CA SER A 156 -11.28 -12.90 8.14
C SER A 156 -11.42 -13.02 6.61
N GLN A 157 -12.32 -12.23 6.02
CA GLN A 157 -12.52 -12.15 4.57
C GLN A 157 -11.45 -11.27 3.93
N LEU A 158 -11.09 -10.17 4.59
CA LEU A 158 -10.18 -9.16 4.03
C LEU A 158 -8.70 -9.35 4.42
N ASN A 159 -8.37 -10.09 5.49
CA ASN A 159 -6.99 -10.31 5.93
C ASN A 159 -6.26 -11.43 5.16
N ARG A 160 -6.67 -11.71 3.91
CA ARG A 160 -6.10 -12.77 3.05
C ARG A 160 -5.16 -12.20 1.98
N ILE A 161 -4.39 -11.17 2.33
CA ILE A 161 -3.60 -10.40 1.36
C ILE A 161 -2.12 -10.84 1.25
N GLY A 162 -1.72 -11.89 1.97
CA GLY A 162 -0.35 -12.43 1.95
C GLY A 162 0.59 -11.77 2.97
N GLN A 163 1.89 -11.75 2.69
CA GLN A 163 2.94 -11.16 3.53
C GLN A 163 3.89 -10.21 2.77
N LEU A 164 3.62 -9.99 1.48
CA LEU A 164 4.42 -9.07 0.67
C LEU A 164 4.06 -7.62 1.02
N THR A 165 5.05 -6.74 1.05
CA THR A 165 4.83 -5.30 1.32
C THR A 165 3.78 -4.71 0.41
N ILE A 166 3.84 -5.01 -0.88
CA ILE A 166 2.79 -4.71 -1.86
C ILE A 166 2.27 -6.03 -2.42
N ALA A 167 0.95 -6.22 -2.38
CA ALA A 167 0.28 -7.41 -2.92
C ALA A 167 -0.94 -7.01 -3.74
N ARG A 168 -1.30 -7.86 -4.70
CA ARG A 168 -2.61 -7.83 -5.36
C ARG A 168 -3.47 -8.94 -4.75
N PRO A 169 -4.29 -8.63 -3.74
CA PRO A 169 -5.19 -9.62 -3.16
C PRO A 169 -6.17 -10.13 -4.22
N ASN A 170 -6.59 -11.38 -4.05
CA ASN A 170 -7.63 -11.97 -4.91
C ASN A 170 -9.01 -11.48 -4.44
N ILE A 171 -9.25 -10.18 -4.58
CA ILE A 171 -10.52 -9.52 -4.31
C ILE A 171 -10.68 -8.34 -5.28
N THR A 172 -11.83 -8.25 -5.92
CA THR A 172 -12.21 -7.12 -6.76
C THR A 172 -12.69 -5.95 -5.92
N PHE A 173 -12.72 -4.75 -6.52
CA PHE A 173 -13.30 -3.58 -5.85
C PHE A 173 -14.78 -3.79 -5.46
N THR A 174 -15.57 -4.42 -6.34
CA THR A 174 -16.98 -4.72 -6.07
C THR A 174 -17.15 -5.67 -4.88
N GLU A 175 -16.34 -6.73 -4.80
CA GLU A 175 -16.36 -7.65 -3.65
C GLU A 175 -15.94 -6.95 -2.36
N LEU A 176 -14.90 -6.11 -2.41
CA LEU A 176 -14.50 -5.29 -1.26
C LEU A 176 -15.67 -4.43 -0.78
N GLN A 177 -16.35 -3.72 -1.69
CA GLN A 177 -17.51 -2.90 -1.34
C GLN A 177 -18.66 -3.72 -0.74
N ALA A 178 -18.92 -4.92 -1.27
CA ALA A 178 -19.93 -5.83 -0.71
C ALA A 178 -19.59 -6.22 0.73
N VAL A 179 -18.35 -6.62 1.00
CA VAL A 179 -17.88 -6.95 2.36
C VAL A 179 -17.98 -5.74 3.29
N LEU A 180 -17.60 -4.54 2.83
CA LEU A 180 -17.70 -3.31 3.62
C LEU A 180 -19.16 -2.95 3.95
N GLY A 181 -20.08 -3.17 3.00
CA GLY A 181 -21.51 -2.97 3.17
C GLY A 181 -22.22 -4.04 4.01
N GLY A 182 -21.48 -5.05 4.50
CA GLY A 182 -22.03 -6.13 5.32
C GLY A 182 -22.72 -7.24 4.52
N VAL A 183 -22.56 -7.25 3.18
CA VAL A 183 -23.01 -8.35 2.33
C VAL A 183 -21.94 -9.43 2.39
N VAL A 184 -22.24 -10.54 3.05
CA VAL A 184 -21.35 -11.71 3.09
C VAL A 184 -21.35 -12.34 1.70
N THR A 185 -20.27 -12.19 0.96
CA THR A 185 -20.05 -12.94 -0.28
C THR A 185 -19.71 -14.38 0.09
N ALA A 186 -20.52 -15.33 -0.38
CA ALA A 186 -20.27 -16.76 -0.19
C ALA A 186 -18.92 -17.13 -0.83
N ALA A 187 -18.12 -17.88 -0.07
CA ALA A 187 -16.79 -18.36 -0.48
C ALA A 187 -16.86 -19.43 -1.59
#